data_AF-A0A2L2T9A9-F1
#
_entry.id   AF-A0A2L2T9A9-F1
#
_cell.length_a   1.000
_cell.length_b   1.000
_cell.length_c   1.000
_cell.angle_alpha   90.00
_cell.angle_beta   90.00
_cell.angle_gamma   90.00
#
_symmetry.space_group_name_H-M   'P 1'
#
loop_
_entity.id
_entity.type
_entity.pdbx_description
1 polymer ?
#
loop_
_entity_poly.entity_id
_entity_poly.type
_entity_poly.pdbx_seq_one_letter_code
_entity_poly.pdbx_strand_id
1 'polypeptide(L)'
;MPTMRLLASVSAVRSTFTRQRVLSHLTARNTLPFTITRQFAMKRSATTNRLKKEEKSPKKAKSSDTTAKLPEYHETPSKRDKDGEIIWPAPRDQTEAARDFIRECVAASKPTLIIPDKDADGLTSGAIVRKTLILLGLNPELISAYVMKKGLNVHDEESRRDIASYKPSFIIVLDQGSRESPPLIDEPHRALVIDHHYAEEKDHPKDATFVTACNSPPVATSALLTYLICRDLHPDVEEACGWLCAMGVHGDLGNNIKWEPPFPDFKAMFKKYTKKAINSAVSLINAPRRTAAYDVPAAWEALAAASAPIDILQNETLREAREEVNEEVRNRARIPPKFSSDGRIAVFRINSQAQIHPVIATRWAGHLTSPKLEVILVANQGYLPGMINFSCRVPKCARGRDPPVNIIEILRKEASRAKDPTLRKRLGESFARGHKEASGGIVPKAEFEELMEVLEVGKKEPVSPRQPQKGSRKRSNKQGNTLLNYFERG
;
A
#
# COMPACT_ATOMS: atom_id res chain seq x y z
N MET A 1 -76.07 -12.44 -12.89
CA MET A 1 -75.36 -13.71 -12.69
C MET A 1 -73.98 -13.39 -12.12
N PRO A 2 -73.78 -13.58 -10.80
CA PRO A 2 -72.63 -13.09 -10.03
C PRO A 2 -71.62 -14.21 -9.68
N THR A 3 -70.62 -13.85 -8.86
CA THR A 3 -69.66 -14.70 -8.10
C THR A 3 -68.47 -15.24 -8.92
N MET A 4 -67.22 -15.16 -8.45
CA MET A 4 -66.76 -15.61 -7.13
C MET A 4 -65.48 -14.88 -6.66
N ARG A 5 -65.48 -14.48 -5.38
CA ARG A 5 -64.31 -14.13 -4.56
C ARG A 5 -63.52 -15.40 -4.23
N LEU A 6 -62.20 -15.30 -4.11
CA LEU A 6 -61.43 -16.16 -3.20
C LEU A 6 -60.54 -15.31 -2.28
N LEU A 7 -60.83 -15.40 -0.98
CA LEU A 7 -59.99 -15.00 0.14
C LEU A 7 -59.31 -16.27 0.67
N ALA A 8 -58.00 -16.20 0.96
CA ALA A 8 -57.31 -16.92 2.04
C ALA A 8 -55.89 -16.31 2.13
N SER A 9 -55.52 -15.53 3.15
CA SER A 9 -55.34 -15.86 4.57
C SER A 9 -53.97 -16.52 4.90
N VAL A 10 -53.11 -15.69 5.51
CA VAL A 10 -52.25 -15.98 6.68
C VAL A 10 -51.08 -16.95 6.51
N SER A 11 -49.84 -16.45 6.63
CA SER A 11 -49.06 -16.61 7.87
C SER A 11 -47.79 -15.77 7.85
N ALA A 12 -47.68 -14.88 8.84
CA ALA A 12 -46.49 -14.11 9.16
C ALA A 12 -45.61 -14.90 10.13
N VAL A 13 -44.35 -15.12 9.78
CA VAL A 13 -43.34 -15.62 10.74
C VAL A 13 -42.52 -14.43 11.22
N ARG A 14 -42.95 -13.86 12.35
CA ARG A 14 -42.12 -13.01 13.20
C ARG A 14 -41.31 -13.93 14.11
N SER A 15 -40.00 -13.96 13.93
CA SER A 15 -39.06 -14.56 14.89
C SER A 15 -38.71 -13.51 15.95
N THR A 16 -39.33 -13.63 17.12
CA THR A 16 -38.95 -12.92 18.35
C THR A 16 -37.99 -13.79 19.14
N PHE A 17 -36.73 -13.36 19.29
CA PHE A 17 -35.82 -13.94 20.27
C PHE A 17 -35.91 -13.14 21.58
N THR A 18 -36.73 -13.66 22.49
CA THR A 18 -36.81 -13.22 23.88
C THR A 18 -35.74 -13.95 24.69
N ARG A 19 -34.76 -13.25 25.26
CA ARG A 19 -33.87 -13.83 26.29
C ARG A 19 -34.29 -13.32 27.65
N GLN A 20 -34.90 -14.21 28.41
CA GLN A 20 -35.41 -13.98 29.75
C GLN A 20 -34.26 -14.02 30.77
N ARG A 21 -34.22 -13.01 31.64
CA ARG A 21 -33.40 -12.95 32.86
C ARG A 21 -33.73 -14.12 33.78
N VAL A 22 -32.71 -14.76 34.33
CA VAL A 22 -32.80 -15.53 35.57
C VAL A 22 -31.96 -14.81 36.62
N LEU A 23 -32.63 -14.31 37.66
CA LEU A 23 -32.03 -13.91 38.92
C LEU A 23 -31.85 -15.15 39.80
N SER A 24 -30.68 -15.28 40.43
CA SER A 24 -30.54 -15.97 41.72
C SER A 24 -29.62 -15.13 42.62
N HIS A 25 -30.13 -14.85 43.82
CA HIS A 25 -29.45 -14.14 44.91
C HIS A 25 -28.74 -15.12 45.86
N LEU A 26 -27.96 -14.55 46.80
CA LEU A 26 -27.15 -15.08 47.92
C LEU A 26 -25.67 -15.30 47.58
N THR A 27 -24.68 -14.81 48.33
CA THR A 27 -24.58 -13.96 49.54
C THR A 27 -23.14 -13.46 49.66
N ALA A 28 -22.96 -12.31 50.30
CA ALA A 28 -21.69 -11.62 50.52
C ALA A 28 -20.70 -12.36 51.44
N ARG A 29 -19.39 -12.16 51.22
CA ARG A 29 -18.37 -11.97 52.26
C ARG A 29 -17.04 -11.43 51.70
N ASN A 30 -16.71 -10.22 52.16
CA ASN A 30 -15.40 -9.63 52.48
C ASN A 30 -14.15 -10.00 51.68
N THR A 31 -13.55 -9.01 51.01
CA THR A 31 -12.09 -8.88 50.85
C THR A 31 -11.65 -7.42 50.97
N LEU A 32 -10.65 -7.21 51.83
CA LEU A 32 -9.94 -5.95 52.13
C LEU A 32 -8.82 -5.68 51.10
N PRO A 33 -8.27 -4.45 51.04
CA PRO A 33 -7.41 -3.99 49.95
C PRO A 33 -5.94 -4.35 50.20
N PHE A 34 -5.21 -4.71 49.13
CA PHE A 34 -3.75 -4.84 49.18
C PHE A 34 -3.10 -3.79 48.27
N THR A 35 -2.56 -2.78 48.92
CA THR A 35 -1.57 -1.84 48.41
C THR A 35 -0.25 -2.59 48.21
N ILE A 36 0.38 -2.52 47.04
CA ILE A 36 1.78 -2.94 46.88
C ILE A 36 2.63 -1.79 46.36
N THR A 37 3.56 -1.45 47.24
CA THR A 37 4.56 -0.40 47.25
C THR A 37 5.65 -0.63 46.20
N ARG A 38 6.11 0.45 45.57
CA ARG A 38 7.39 0.50 44.84
C ARG A 38 8.54 0.21 45.81
N GLN A 39 9.38 -0.77 45.49
CA GLN A 39 10.69 -0.95 46.12
C GLN A 39 11.81 -0.78 45.10
N PHE A 40 12.66 0.22 45.37
CA PHE A 40 14.03 0.30 44.91
C PHE A 40 14.86 -0.80 45.60
N ALA A 41 15.76 -1.48 44.88
CA ALA A 41 16.90 -2.14 45.49
C ALA A 41 18.11 -2.21 44.54
N MET A 42 19.27 -2.10 45.18
CA MET A 42 20.61 -1.74 44.69
C MET A 42 21.37 -2.81 43.89
N LYS A 43 22.28 -2.27 43.05
CA LYS A 43 23.69 -2.62 42.81
C LYS A 43 24.18 -3.99 43.31
N ARG A 44 24.79 -4.76 42.39
CA ARG A 44 26.03 -5.51 42.66
C ARG A 44 27.07 -5.24 41.58
N SER A 45 28.23 -4.77 42.06
CA SER A 45 29.49 -4.63 41.36
C SER A 45 30.17 -5.98 41.25
N ALA A 46 30.80 -6.28 40.11
CA ALA A 46 31.88 -7.24 40.02
C ALA A 46 32.95 -6.68 39.07
N THR A 47 33.99 -6.15 39.69
CA THR A 47 35.22 -5.65 39.10
C THR A 47 36.03 -6.81 38.54
N THR A 48 36.47 -6.73 37.28
CA THR A 48 37.66 -7.43 36.82
C THR A 48 38.54 -6.47 36.03
N ASN A 49 39.65 -6.08 36.67
CA ASN A 49 40.77 -5.38 36.06
C ASN A 49 41.45 -6.32 35.05
N ARG A 50 41.57 -5.90 33.79
CA ARG A 50 42.62 -6.43 32.92
C ARG A 50 43.25 -5.30 32.09
N LEU A 51 44.51 -5.10 32.43
CA LEU A 51 45.57 -4.24 31.91
C LEU A 51 45.46 -3.88 30.43
N LYS A 52 45.53 -2.56 30.17
CA LYS A 52 45.80 -1.94 28.87
C LYS A 52 47.19 -2.37 28.36
N LYS A 53 47.25 -2.83 27.11
CA LYS A 53 48.47 -2.78 26.31
C LYS A 53 48.13 -2.02 25.03
N GLU A 54 48.79 -0.89 24.85
CA GLU A 54 48.70 -0.03 23.68
C GLU A 54 49.36 -0.70 22.49
N GLU A 55 48.59 -0.96 21.42
CA GLU A 55 49.14 -1.19 20.09
C GLU A 55 48.41 -0.27 19.11
N LYS A 56 49.15 0.74 18.64
CA LYS A 56 48.74 1.71 17.63
C LYS A 56 48.51 0.98 16.30
N SER A 57 47.24 0.79 15.94
CA SER A 57 46.84 0.41 14.59
C SER A 57 46.64 1.68 13.73
N PRO A 58 47.06 1.68 12.45
CA PRO A 58 47.11 2.88 11.62
C PRO A 58 45.70 3.37 11.25
N LYS A 59 45.53 4.69 11.30
CA LYS A 59 44.33 5.41 10.88
C LYS A 59 43.94 4.98 9.46
N LYS A 60 42.84 4.22 9.31
CA LYS A 60 42.18 4.07 8.02
C LYS A 60 41.72 5.46 7.58
N ALA A 61 42.28 5.91 6.46
CA ALA A 61 41.87 7.12 5.77
C ALA A 61 40.35 7.13 5.62
N LYS A 62 39.72 8.24 6.04
CA LYS A 62 38.34 8.55 5.68
C LYS A 62 38.29 8.57 4.15
N SER A 63 37.70 7.55 3.55
CA SER A 63 37.26 7.64 2.16
C SER A 63 36.27 8.80 2.09
N SER A 64 36.66 9.85 1.37
CA SER A 64 35.81 10.99 1.05
C SER A 64 34.53 10.48 0.39
N ASP A 65 33.46 10.48 1.18
CA ASP A 65 32.10 10.26 0.74
C ASP A 65 31.74 11.39 -0.22
N THR A 66 31.96 11.14 -1.51
CA THR A 66 31.56 12.00 -2.64
C THR A 66 30.40 11.36 -3.37
N THR A 67 29.58 10.56 -2.66
CA THR A 67 28.25 10.21 -3.13
C THR A 67 27.38 11.44 -2.91
N ALA A 68 27.10 12.21 -3.96
CA ALA A 68 26.13 13.30 -3.92
C ALA A 68 24.85 12.77 -3.23
N LYS A 69 24.52 13.35 -2.07
CA LYS A 69 23.38 12.90 -1.28
C LYS A 69 22.13 13.18 -2.10
N LEU A 70 21.35 12.14 -2.40
CA LEU A 70 20.07 12.30 -3.08
C LEU A 70 19.19 13.24 -2.25
N PRO A 71 18.47 14.18 -2.91
CA PRO A 71 17.52 15.03 -2.21
C PRO A 71 16.47 14.15 -1.51
N GLU A 72 16.06 14.59 -0.32
CA GLU A 72 15.00 13.93 0.41
C GLU A 72 13.69 14.12 -0.36
N TYR A 73 12.73 13.19 -0.23
CA TYR A 73 11.51 13.22 -1.04
C TYR A 73 10.74 14.54 -0.96
N HIS A 74 10.65 15.14 0.23
CA HIS A 74 9.98 16.43 0.46
C HIS A 74 10.69 17.63 -0.21
N GLU A 75 11.97 17.49 -0.55
CA GLU A 75 12.78 18.51 -1.23
C GLU A 75 12.57 18.51 -2.75
N THR A 76 11.75 17.59 -3.28
CA THR A 76 11.41 17.57 -4.71
C THR A 76 10.76 18.89 -5.10
N PRO A 77 11.31 19.66 -6.05
CA PRO A 77 10.79 20.99 -6.38
C PRO A 77 9.33 20.94 -6.83
N SER A 78 8.49 21.78 -6.22
CA SER A 78 7.09 21.91 -6.61
C SER A 78 6.93 22.62 -7.94
N LYS A 79 5.91 22.22 -8.70
CA LYS A 79 5.48 22.94 -9.89
C LYS A 79 4.80 24.25 -9.48
N ARG A 80 4.85 25.21 -10.40
CA ARG A 80 4.15 26.49 -10.30
C ARG A 80 3.17 26.64 -11.44
N ASP A 81 2.06 27.32 -11.18
CA ASP A 81 1.12 27.69 -12.22
C ASP A 81 1.61 28.89 -13.05
N LYS A 82 0.76 29.36 -13.96
CA LYS A 82 1.03 30.51 -14.83
C LYS A 82 1.25 31.82 -14.07
N ASP A 83 0.73 31.92 -12.85
CA ASP A 83 0.81 33.11 -11.99
C ASP A 83 2.00 33.01 -11.02
N GLY A 84 2.73 31.88 -11.05
CA GLY A 84 3.90 31.62 -10.22
C GLY A 84 3.57 30.97 -8.86
N GLU A 85 2.30 30.66 -8.59
CA GLU A 85 1.84 30.06 -7.35
C GLU A 85 2.15 28.56 -7.31
N ILE A 86 2.43 28.04 -6.10
CA ILE A 86 2.79 26.63 -5.92
C ILE A 86 1.55 25.75 -6.11
N ILE A 87 1.66 24.74 -6.96
CA ILE A 87 0.62 23.71 -7.17
C ILE A 87 0.91 22.54 -6.22
N TRP A 88 0.42 22.62 -4.98
CA TRP A 88 0.56 21.55 -3.99
C TRP A 88 -0.53 21.62 -2.92
N PRO A 89 -1.10 20.49 -2.45
CA PRO A 89 -0.80 19.10 -2.84
C PRO A 89 -1.42 18.69 -4.19
N ALA A 90 -2.34 19.49 -4.71
CA ALA A 90 -3.02 19.34 -5.99
C ALA A 90 -3.42 20.73 -6.53
N PRO A 91 -3.89 20.84 -7.79
CA PRO A 91 -4.49 22.07 -8.28
C PRO A 91 -5.58 22.61 -7.35
N ARG A 92 -5.60 23.93 -7.17
CA ARG A 92 -6.48 24.59 -6.19
C ARG A 92 -7.96 24.41 -6.55
N ASP A 93 -8.30 24.53 -7.81
CA ASP A 93 -9.64 24.31 -8.36
C ASP A 93 -10.14 22.88 -8.09
N GLN A 94 -9.31 21.86 -8.31
CA GLN A 94 -9.64 20.48 -7.99
C GLN A 94 -9.85 20.27 -6.48
N THR A 95 -8.99 20.89 -5.66
CA THR A 95 -9.06 20.82 -4.20
C THR A 95 -10.36 21.45 -3.67
N GLU A 96 -10.74 22.63 -4.18
CA GLU A 96 -12.00 23.28 -3.81
C GLU A 96 -13.21 22.49 -4.33
N ALA A 97 -13.17 21.96 -5.56
CA ALA A 97 -14.25 21.13 -6.09
C ALA A 97 -14.48 19.86 -5.25
N ALA A 98 -13.40 19.24 -4.73
CA ALA A 98 -13.51 18.11 -3.81
C ALA A 98 -14.13 18.52 -2.46
N ARG A 99 -13.78 19.70 -1.92
CA ARG A 99 -14.37 20.24 -0.69
C ARG A 99 -15.85 20.53 -0.87
N ASP A 100 -16.23 21.14 -1.98
CA ASP A 100 -17.62 21.45 -2.30
C ASP A 100 -18.45 20.19 -2.51
N PHE A 101 -17.88 19.16 -3.17
CA PHE A 101 -18.52 17.85 -3.28
C PHE A 101 -18.80 17.25 -1.90
N ILE A 102 -17.82 17.29 -0.97
CA ILE A 102 -18.01 16.73 0.38
C ILE A 102 -19.10 17.50 1.15
N ARG A 103 -19.14 18.84 1.03
CA ARG A 103 -20.21 19.66 1.61
C ARG A 103 -21.59 19.32 1.02
N GLU A 104 -21.67 19.18 -0.31
CA GLU A 104 -22.88 18.77 -1.04
C GLU A 104 -23.38 17.40 -0.54
N CYS A 105 -22.47 16.43 -0.42
CA CYS A 105 -22.75 15.08 0.06
C CYS A 105 -23.39 15.09 1.45
N VAL A 106 -22.82 15.86 2.38
CA VAL A 106 -23.35 15.99 3.75
C VAL A 106 -24.70 16.70 3.74
N ALA A 107 -24.82 17.83 3.04
CA ALA A 107 -26.05 18.61 2.97
C ALA A 107 -27.22 17.83 2.35
N ALA A 108 -26.93 16.97 1.36
CA ALA A 108 -27.93 16.12 0.74
C ALA A 108 -28.45 15.03 1.69
N SER A 109 -27.64 14.60 2.68
CA SER A 109 -27.98 13.56 3.65
C SER A 109 -28.54 12.28 3.00
N LYS A 110 -27.84 11.78 1.98
CA LYS A 110 -28.22 10.59 1.18
C LYS A 110 -27.21 9.45 1.31
N PRO A 111 -27.57 8.21 0.91
CA PRO A 111 -26.66 7.08 0.89
C PRO A 111 -25.34 7.40 0.18
N THR A 112 -24.24 7.23 0.90
CA THR A 112 -22.88 7.55 0.47
C THR A 112 -22.03 6.30 0.55
N LEU A 113 -21.38 5.94 -0.55
CA LEU A 113 -20.50 4.78 -0.63
C LEU A 113 -19.04 5.22 -0.76
N ILE A 114 -18.21 4.74 0.18
CA ILE A 114 -16.76 4.95 0.16
C ILE A 114 -16.11 3.72 -0.47
N ILE A 115 -15.22 3.94 -1.44
CA ILE A 115 -14.53 2.89 -2.19
C ILE A 115 -13.02 3.10 -2.08
N PRO A 116 -12.39 2.67 -0.97
CA PRO A 116 -10.95 2.77 -0.81
C PRO A 116 -10.20 1.70 -1.61
N ASP A 117 -8.97 1.98 -2.05
CA ASP A 117 -8.08 0.87 -2.40
C ASP A 117 -7.76 0.02 -1.16
N LYS A 118 -7.42 -1.24 -1.42
CA LYS A 118 -7.23 -2.32 -0.46
C LYS A 118 -6.01 -2.19 0.46
N ASP A 119 -5.17 -1.18 0.27
CA ASP A 119 -3.92 -1.05 1.00
C ASP A 119 -3.95 0.06 2.06
N ALA A 120 -2.83 0.31 2.75
CA ALA A 120 -2.84 1.26 3.85
C ALA A 120 -3.15 2.69 3.41
N ASP A 121 -2.75 3.13 2.22
CA ASP A 121 -3.01 4.50 1.76
C ASP A 121 -4.49 4.66 1.39
N GLY A 122 -5.02 3.76 0.56
CA GLY A 122 -6.45 3.71 0.25
C GLY A 122 -7.37 3.53 1.45
N LEU A 123 -7.13 2.52 2.31
CA LEU A 123 -7.98 2.26 3.48
C LEU A 123 -7.97 3.44 4.45
N THR A 124 -6.81 4.06 4.70
CA THR A 124 -6.75 5.23 5.58
C THR A 124 -7.38 6.46 4.94
N SER A 125 -7.26 6.67 3.63
CA SER A 125 -8.01 7.69 2.90
C SER A 125 -9.52 7.54 3.10
N GLY A 126 -10.04 6.32 2.94
CA GLY A 126 -11.45 6.03 3.17
C GLY A 126 -11.88 6.29 4.62
N ALA A 127 -11.04 5.93 5.60
CA ALA A 127 -11.31 6.18 7.02
C ALA A 127 -11.31 7.68 7.36
N ILE A 128 -10.44 8.47 6.74
CA ILE A 128 -10.38 9.93 6.89
C ILE A 128 -11.67 10.57 6.35
N VAL A 129 -12.09 10.21 5.13
CA VAL A 129 -13.36 10.68 4.56
C VAL A 129 -14.53 10.29 5.45
N ARG A 130 -14.61 9.03 5.88
CA ARG A 130 -15.69 8.55 6.76
C ARG A 130 -15.79 9.38 8.05
N LYS A 131 -14.67 9.56 8.76
CA LYS A 131 -14.65 10.35 10.00
C LYS A 131 -15.04 11.81 9.74
N THR A 132 -14.57 12.39 8.63
CA THR A 132 -14.90 13.76 8.25
C THR A 132 -16.39 13.93 7.95
N LEU A 133 -17.00 13.02 7.18
CA LEU A 133 -18.44 13.05 6.90
C LEU A 133 -19.27 12.99 8.19
N ILE A 134 -18.86 12.16 9.16
CA ILE A 134 -19.53 12.06 10.47
C ILE A 134 -19.36 13.35 11.28
N LEU A 135 -18.14 13.93 11.31
CA LEU A 135 -17.87 15.20 11.99
C LEU A 135 -18.72 16.35 11.40
N LEU A 136 -18.93 16.35 10.08
CA LEU A 136 -19.77 17.32 9.39
C LEU A 136 -21.28 17.07 9.59
N GLY A 137 -21.67 15.96 10.24
CA GLY A 137 -23.04 15.68 10.64
C GLY A 137 -23.80 14.68 9.75
N LEU A 138 -23.14 14.01 8.80
CA LEU A 138 -23.79 12.94 8.05
C LEU A 138 -24.06 11.73 8.98
N ASN A 139 -25.30 11.23 8.99
CA ASN A 139 -25.66 10.06 9.79
C ASN A 139 -24.78 8.86 9.39
N PRO A 140 -24.05 8.23 10.33
CA PRO A 140 -23.22 7.05 10.05
C PRO A 140 -23.94 5.90 9.33
N GLU A 141 -25.25 5.75 9.52
CA GLU A 141 -26.07 4.72 8.87
C GLU A 141 -26.22 4.93 7.35
N LEU A 142 -25.96 6.15 6.87
CA LEU A 142 -25.97 6.48 5.43
C LEU A 142 -24.61 6.22 4.77
N ILE A 143 -23.58 5.86 5.54
CA ILE A 143 -22.22 5.68 5.04
C ILE A 143 -21.91 4.18 4.97
N SER A 144 -21.80 3.67 3.76
CA SER A 144 -21.33 2.32 3.49
C SER A 144 -19.93 2.34 2.89
N ALA A 145 -19.23 1.21 2.92
CA ALA A 145 -17.99 1.04 2.19
C ALA A 145 -18.01 -0.22 1.34
N TYR A 146 -17.41 -0.15 0.16
CA TYR A 146 -17.15 -1.28 -0.71
C TYR A 146 -15.65 -1.43 -0.90
N VAL A 147 -15.11 -2.56 -0.43
CA VAL A 147 -13.70 -2.92 -0.63
C VAL A 147 -13.58 -3.91 -1.79
N MET A 148 -12.59 -3.68 -2.66
CA MET A 148 -12.41 -4.49 -3.87
C MET A 148 -12.21 -5.96 -3.55
N LYS A 149 -12.89 -6.85 -4.28
CA LYS A 149 -12.66 -8.31 -4.26
C LYS A 149 -11.30 -8.68 -4.86
N LYS A 150 -10.84 -9.90 -4.57
CA LYS A 150 -9.54 -10.40 -5.01
C LYS A 150 -9.42 -10.39 -6.53
N GLY A 151 -8.41 -9.70 -7.04
CA GLY A 151 -8.12 -9.64 -8.47
C GLY A 151 -9.00 -8.69 -9.28
N LEU A 152 -9.95 -8.01 -8.64
CA LEU A 152 -10.78 -6.99 -9.28
C LEU A 152 -10.22 -5.57 -9.03
N ASN A 153 -10.69 -4.64 -9.83
CA ASN A 153 -10.49 -3.20 -9.72
C ASN A 153 -11.81 -2.45 -9.90
N VAL A 154 -11.83 -1.18 -9.49
CA VAL A 154 -13.06 -0.36 -9.46
C VAL A 154 -13.76 -0.21 -10.82
N HIS A 155 -13.07 -0.44 -11.95
CA HIS A 155 -13.67 -0.36 -13.27
C HIS A 155 -13.87 -1.72 -13.96
N ASP A 156 -13.87 -2.81 -13.21
CA ASP A 156 -14.39 -4.09 -13.69
C ASP A 156 -15.91 -4.13 -13.62
N GLU A 157 -16.54 -4.81 -14.58
CA GLU A 157 -18.01 -4.93 -14.66
C GLU A 157 -18.63 -5.65 -13.45
N GLU A 158 -17.90 -6.57 -12.82
CA GLU A 158 -18.36 -7.17 -11.57
C GLU A 158 -18.36 -6.14 -10.43
N SER A 159 -17.31 -5.33 -10.32
CA SER A 159 -17.25 -4.25 -9.32
C SER A 159 -18.35 -3.22 -9.56
N ARG A 160 -18.62 -2.84 -10.82
CA ARG A 160 -19.77 -1.97 -11.19
C ARG A 160 -21.09 -2.51 -10.62
N ARG A 161 -21.39 -3.80 -10.82
CA ARG A 161 -22.62 -4.43 -10.31
C ARG A 161 -22.67 -4.49 -8.78
N ASP A 162 -21.55 -4.82 -8.13
CA ASP A 162 -21.47 -4.83 -6.68
C ASP A 162 -21.72 -3.43 -6.11
N ILE A 163 -21.08 -2.40 -6.68
CA ILE A 163 -21.23 -0.99 -6.27
C ILE A 163 -22.69 -0.54 -6.42
N ALA A 164 -23.34 -0.87 -7.54
CA ALA A 164 -24.75 -0.51 -7.80
C ALA A 164 -25.71 -1.13 -6.76
N SER A 165 -25.38 -2.30 -6.21
CA SER A 165 -26.22 -2.98 -5.22
C SER A 165 -26.41 -2.18 -3.92
N TYR A 166 -25.49 -1.27 -3.59
CA TYR A 166 -25.58 -0.36 -2.45
C TYR A 166 -26.55 0.81 -2.68
N LYS A 167 -27.01 1.02 -3.93
CA LYS A 167 -27.87 2.14 -4.35
C LYS A 167 -27.37 3.52 -3.87
N PRO A 168 -26.08 3.86 -4.07
CA PRO A 168 -25.52 5.10 -3.58
C PRO A 168 -26.06 6.31 -4.36
N SER A 169 -26.25 7.43 -3.66
CA SER A 169 -26.42 8.74 -4.30
C SER A 169 -25.07 9.46 -4.47
N PHE A 170 -24.13 9.21 -3.56
CA PHE A 170 -22.76 9.71 -3.60
C PHE A 170 -21.78 8.54 -3.56
N ILE A 171 -20.75 8.59 -4.40
CA ILE A 171 -19.65 7.62 -4.43
C ILE A 171 -18.33 8.39 -4.29
N ILE A 172 -17.47 7.97 -3.36
CA ILE A 172 -16.15 8.57 -3.15
C ILE A 172 -15.12 7.45 -3.32
N VAL A 173 -14.31 7.53 -4.38
CA VAL A 173 -13.25 6.57 -4.71
C VAL A 173 -11.90 7.12 -4.27
N LEU A 174 -11.14 6.32 -3.52
CA LEU A 174 -9.89 6.76 -2.88
C LEU A 174 -8.75 5.85 -3.31
N ASP A 175 -7.61 6.45 -3.68
CA ASP A 175 -6.36 5.76 -4.00
C ASP A 175 -6.44 4.79 -5.20
N GLN A 176 -7.43 5.04 -6.05
CA GLN A 176 -7.64 4.37 -7.32
C GLN A 176 -8.62 5.22 -8.15
N GLY A 177 -8.97 4.74 -9.34
CA GLY A 177 -9.96 5.41 -10.18
C GLY A 177 -9.36 6.38 -11.18
N SER A 178 -8.05 6.66 -11.15
CA SER A 178 -7.36 7.40 -12.21
C SER A 178 -7.19 6.58 -13.50
N ARG A 179 -8.31 6.25 -14.13
CA ARG A 179 -8.38 5.63 -15.45
C ARG A 179 -9.67 6.06 -16.15
N GLU A 180 -9.56 6.38 -17.44
CA GLU A 180 -10.71 6.64 -18.29
C GLU A 180 -11.65 5.43 -18.28
N SER A 181 -12.91 5.65 -17.88
CA SER A 181 -13.93 4.61 -17.86
C SER A 181 -15.33 5.21 -18.00
N PRO A 182 -16.36 4.40 -18.28
CA PRO A 182 -17.74 4.85 -18.12
C PRO A 182 -18.02 5.25 -16.65
N PRO A 183 -19.20 5.83 -16.35
CA PRO A 183 -19.61 6.13 -14.98
C PRO A 183 -19.48 4.91 -14.06
N LEU A 184 -19.30 5.12 -12.75
CA LEU A 184 -19.01 4.03 -11.80
C LEU A 184 -20.15 3.01 -11.68
N ILE A 185 -21.39 3.47 -11.86
CA ILE A 185 -22.61 2.68 -11.98
C ILE A 185 -23.53 3.31 -13.03
N ASP A 186 -24.55 2.57 -13.44
CA ASP A 186 -25.47 3.02 -14.49
C ASP A 186 -26.57 3.94 -13.92
N GLU A 187 -26.92 3.79 -12.64
CA GLU A 187 -27.88 4.65 -11.96
C GLU A 187 -27.31 6.06 -11.73
N PRO A 188 -28.17 7.11 -11.70
CA PRO A 188 -27.73 8.46 -11.41
C PRO A 188 -27.04 8.57 -10.04
N HIS A 189 -25.81 9.09 -10.04
CA HIS A 189 -25.01 9.29 -8.84
C HIS A 189 -24.06 10.49 -9.01
N ARG A 190 -23.55 11.00 -7.89
CA ARG A 190 -22.44 11.94 -7.84
C ARG A 190 -21.17 11.17 -7.48
N ALA A 191 -20.09 11.37 -8.22
CA ALA A 191 -18.81 10.68 -7.98
C ALA A 191 -17.67 11.67 -7.69
N LEU A 192 -16.84 11.34 -6.71
CA LEU A 192 -15.57 12.01 -6.41
C LEU A 192 -14.43 10.98 -6.43
N VAL A 193 -13.36 11.28 -7.16
CA VAL A 193 -12.10 10.50 -7.18
C VAL A 193 -11.00 11.32 -6.50
N ILE A 194 -10.35 10.75 -5.48
CA ILE A 194 -9.17 11.31 -4.83
C ILE A 194 -8.02 10.31 -4.99
N ASP A 195 -7.00 10.66 -5.76
CA ASP A 195 -5.95 9.71 -6.15
C ASP A 195 -4.61 10.42 -6.36
N HIS A 196 -3.53 9.65 -6.44
CA HIS A 196 -2.16 10.12 -6.67
C HIS A 196 -1.40 9.31 -7.75
N HIS A 197 -2.01 8.25 -8.26
CA HIS A 197 -1.46 7.44 -9.33
C HIS A 197 -1.31 8.26 -10.62
N TYR A 198 -0.35 7.86 -11.48
CA TYR A 198 -0.12 8.51 -12.76
C TYR A 198 -1.39 8.48 -13.63
N ALA A 199 -1.83 9.67 -14.07
CA ALA A 199 -3.06 9.90 -14.81
C ALA A 199 -2.88 11.08 -15.77
N GLU A 200 -3.47 10.98 -16.96
CA GLU A 200 -3.74 12.14 -17.81
C GLU A 200 -5.05 12.82 -17.41
N GLU A 201 -5.30 14.03 -17.92
CA GLU A 201 -6.49 14.83 -17.55
C GLU A 201 -7.83 14.10 -17.80
N LYS A 202 -7.87 13.24 -18.81
CA LYS A 202 -9.06 12.45 -19.17
C LYS A 202 -9.14 11.09 -18.47
N ASP A 203 -8.13 10.71 -17.67
CA ASP A 203 -8.04 9.39 -17.07
C ASP A 203 -8.90 9.28 -15.80
N HIS A 204 -10.22 9.49 -15.91
CA HIS A 204 -11.15 9.39 -14.78
C HIS A 204 -12.50 8.81 -15.23
N PRO A 205 -13.33 8.27 -14.32
CA PRO A 205 -14.68 7.83 -14.65
C PRO A 205 -15.48 9.00 -15.17
N LYS A 206 -16.23 8.77 -16.25
CA LYS A 206 -17.07 9.80 -16.86
C LYS A 206 -18.00 10.43 -15.81
N ASP A 207 -18.13 11.75 -15.88
CA ASP A 207 -18.97 12.60 -15.02
C ASP A 207 -18.53 12.68 -13.53
N ALA A 208 -17.37 12.11 -13.17
CA ALA A 208 -16.82 12.24 -11.83
C ALA A 208 -16.10 13.58 -11.63
N THR A 209 -16.29 14.19 -10.46
CA THR A 209 -15.35 15.19 -9.92
C THR A 209 -14.06 14.45 -9.54
N PHE A 210 -12.90 15.04 -9.78
CA PHE A 210 -11.63 14.42 -9.40
C PHE A 210 -10.63 15.44 -8.84
N VAL A 211 -9.71 14.95 -8.02
CA VAL A 211 -8.53 15.67 -7.56
C VAL A 211 -7.35 14.71 -7.53
N THR A 212 -6.24 15.13 -8.15
CA THR A 212 -5.04 14.29 -8.24
C THR A 212 -3.76 15.02 -7.86
N ALA A 213 -2.92 14.34 -7.06
CA ALA A 213 -1.59 14.80 -6.70
C ALA A 213 -0.50 14.38 -7.70
N CYS A 214 -0.81 13.54 -8.69
CA CYS A 214 0.19 12.85 -9.52
C CYS A 214 1.12 13.80 -10.29
N ASN A 215 0.66 15.03 -10.54
CA ASN A 215 1.39 16.07 -11.25
C ASN A 215 1.94 17.19 -10.36
N SER A 216 1.84 17.04 -9.03
CA SER A 216 2.11 18.08 -8.03
C SER A 216 3.26 17.65 -7.09
N PRO A 217 4.53 17.71 -7.52
CA PRO A 217 5.66 17.30 -6.69
C PRO A 217 5.85 18.19 -5.43
N PRO A 218 6.37 17.66 -4.32
CA PRO A 218 6.47 16.23 -4.04
C PRO A 218 5.08 15.59 -3.98
N VAL A 219 4.89 14.47 -4.70
CA VAL A 219 3.57 13.87 -4.87
C VAL A 219 3.05 13.43 -3.50
N ALA A 220 1.94 14.02 -3.06
CA ALA A 220 1.23 13.60 -1.86
C ALA A 220 0.59 12.24 -2.09
N THR A 221 0.63 11.36 -1.09
CA THR A 221 -0.14 10.10 -1.13
C THR A 221 -1.64 10.41 -1.07
N SER A 222 -2.49 9.46 -1.44
CA SER A 222 -3.94 9.63 -1.41
C SER A 222 -4.43 9.96 0.00
N ALA A 223 -3.86 9.36 1.05
CA ALA A 223 -4.25 9.66 2.43
C ALA A 223 -3.83 11.07 2.86
N LEU A 224 -2.67 11.55 2.40
CA LEU A 224 -2.22 12.91 2.68
C LEU A 224 -3.07 13.94 1.92
N LEU A 225 -3.34 13.71 0.64
CA LEU A 225 -4.20 14.56 -0.17
C LEU A 225 -5.60 14.66 0.46
N THR A 226 -6.19 13.50 0.79
CA THR A 226 -7.48 13.40 1.47
C THR A 226 -7.47 14.13 2.81
N TYR A 227 -6.44 13.92 3.63
CA TYR A 227 -6.29 14.61 4.91
C TYR A 227 -6.27 16.12 4.77
N LEU A 228 -5.51 16.68 3.82
CA LEU A 228 -5.42 18.12 3.60
C LEU A 228 -6.72 18.73 3.06
N ILE A 229 -7.45 17.99 2.21
CA ILE A 229 -8.80 18.37 1.77
C ILE A 229 -9.74 18.45 2.98
N CYS A 230 -9.80 17.38 3.77
CA CYS A 230 -10.73 17.22 4.87
C CYS A 230 -10.42 18.09 6.10
N ARG A 231 -9.13 18.31 6.40
CA ARG A 231 -8.68 19.11 7.56
C ARG A 231 -9.27 20.52 7.53
N ASP A 232 -9.37 21.11 6.35
CA ASP A 232 -9.88 22.47 6.18
C ASP A 232 -11.43 22.51 6.16
N LEU A 233 -12.11 21.36 6.28
CA LEU A 233 -13.57 21.27 6.37
C LEU A 233 -14.09 21.27 7.82
N HIS A 234 -13.31 20.77 8.78
CA HIS A 234 -13.74 20.67 10.18
C HIS A 234 -12.54 20.66 11.15
N PRO A 235 -12.56 21.44 12.25
CA PRO A 235 -11.40 21.59 13.16
C PRO A 235 -10.92 20.27 13.79
N ASP A 236 -11.84 19.36 14.13
CA ASP A 236 -11.49 18.11 14.80
C ASP A 236 -10.86 17.05 13.88
N VAL A 237 -10.79 17.28 12.57
CA VAL A 237 -10.18 16.34 11.62
C VAL A 237 -8.69 16.16 11.93
N GLU A 238 -7.99 17.21 12.34
CA GLU A 238 -6.57 17.11 12.68
C GLU A 238 -6.32 16.09 13.79
N GLU A 239 -7.06 16.20 14.90
CA GLU A 239 -6.92 15.27 16.02
C GLU A 239 -7.41 13.85 15.66
N ALA A 240 -8.57 13.75 14.99
CA ALA A 240 -9.19 12.46 14.68
C ALA A 240 -8.44 11.65 13.61
N CYS A 241 -7.77 12.34 12.68
CA CYS A 241 -7.28 11.74 11.44
C CYS A 241 -5.77 11.87 11.21
N GLY A 242 -5.02 12.68 11.97
CA GLY A 242 -3.58 12.86 11.75
C GLY A 242 -2.78 11.55 11.78
N TRP A 243 -3.16 10.61 12.64
CA TRP A 243 -2.51 9.28 12.69
C TRP A 243 -2.85 8.40 11.49
N LEU A 244 -4.06 8.52 10.92
CA LEU A 244 -4.46 7.83 9.68
C LEU A 244 -3.66 8.36 8.50
N CYS A 245 -3.53 9.69 8.38
CA CYS A 245 -2.69 10.33 7.37
C CYS A 245 -1.24 9.80 7.43
N ALA A 246 -0.66 9.73 8.63
CA ALA A 246 0.69 9.21 8.80
C ALA A 246 0.81 7.72 8.44
N MET A 247 -0.23 6.93 8.73
CA MET A 247 -0.29 5.53 8.31
C MET A 247 -0.30 5.39 6.78
N GLY A 248 -1.14 6.13 6.07
CA GLY A 248 -1.19 6.07 4.60
C GLY A 248 0.14 6.47 3.97
N VAL A 249 0.70 7.61 4.40
CA VAL A 249 2.02 8.09 3.92
C VAL A 249 3.13 7.07 4.17
N HIS A 250 3.17 6.45 5.36
CA HIS A 250 4.17 5.41 5.65
C HIS A 250 3.89 4.09 4.90
N GLY A 251 2.64 3.82 4.55
CA GLY A 251 2.22 2.67 3.75
C GLY A 251 2.78 2.71 2.34
N ASP A 252 2.75 3.90 1.74
CA ASP A 252 3.11 4.10 0.33
C ASP A 252 4.58 4.55 0.16
N LEU A 253 4.99 5.64 0.80
CA LEU A 253 6.36 6.19 0.69
C LEU A 253 7.37 5.53 1.65
N GLY A 254 6.88 4.70 2.58
CA GLY A 254 7.69 4.06 3.60
C GLY A 254 7.98 4.97 4.80
N ASN A 255 8.61 4.39 5.81
CA ASN A 255 8.77 5.04 7.11
C ASN A 255 10.00 5.95 7.25
N ASN A 256 10.79 6.15 6.19
CA ASN A 256 11.97 7.02 6.23
C ASN A 256 11.67 8.45 5.78
N ILE A 257 10.43 8.74 5.41
CA ILE A 257 9.98 10.08 5.07
C ILE A 257 10.25 11.06 6.23
N LYS A 258 10.64 12.28 5.87
CA LYS A 258 10.75 13.39 6.80
C LYS A 258 9.48 14.22 6.73
N TRP A 259 8.92 14.51 7.90
CA TRP A 259 7.73 15.36 8.06
C TRP A 259 8.17 16.83 8.12
N GLU A 260 8.70 17.30 7.00
CA GLU A 260 9.19 18.66 6.78
C GLU A 260 8.39 19.28 5.61
N PRO A 261 8.31 20.63 5.50
CA PRO A 261 7.55 21.28 4.44
C PRO A 261 7.88 20.72 3.05
N PRO A 262 6.87 20.53 2.18
CA PRO A 262 5.48 20.99 2.32
C PRO A 262 4.58 20.08 3.18
N PHE A 263 5.08 18.94 3.68
CA PHE A 263 4.28 18.06 4.54
C PHE A 263 3.88 18.72 5.87
N PRO A 264 2.73 18.34 6.45
CA PRO A 264 2.29 18.88 7.73
C PRO A 264 3.26 18.55 8.88
N ASP A 265 3.35 19.45 9.86
CA ASP A 265 4.15 19.22 11.07
C ASP A 265 3.42 18.23 11.99
N PHE A 266 3.88 16.98 11.97
CA PHE A 266 3.33 15.89 12.80
C PHE A 266 4.10 15.65 14.10
N LYS A 267 4.93 16.59 14.58
CA LYS A 267 5.67 16.42 15.85
C LYS A 267 4.74 16.11 17.03
N ALA A 268 3.63 16.84 17.16
CA ALA A 268 2.65 16.62 18.22
C ALA A 268 1.97 15.24 18.10
N MET A 269 1.58 14.86 16.88
CA MET A 269 1.01 13.54 16.60
C MET A 269 1.99 12.42 16.94
N PHE A 270 3.26 12.51 16.54
CA PHE A 270 4.27 11.48 16.86
C PHE A 270 4.69 11.44 18.33
N LYS A 271 4.45 12.52 19.09
CA LYS A 271 4.56 12.53 20.55
C LYS A 271 3.41 11.73 21.18
N LYS A 272 2.19 11.81 20.63
CA LYS A 272 1.01 11.05 21.08
C LYS A 272 1.08 9.58 20.64
N TYR A 273 1.43 9.33 19.38
CA TYR A 273 1.49 8.02 18.75
C TYR A 273 2.87 7.75 18.18
N THR A 274 3.60 6.81 18.78
CA THR A 274 4.98 6.54 18.36
C THR A 274 5.06 6.10 16.89
N LYS A 275 6.15 6.48 16.21
CA LYS A 275 6.46 6.03 14.84
C LYS A 275 6.42 4.50 14.69
N LYS A 276 6.84 3.78 15.74
CA LYS A 276 6.76 2.31 15.79
C LYS A 276 5.31 1.82 15.76
N ALA A 277 4.42 2.42 16.55
CA ALA A 277 3.01 2.05 16.57
C ALA A 277 2.35 2.26 15.20
N ILE A 278 2.59 3.41 14.57
CA ILE A 278 2.12 3.72 13.20
C ILE A 278 2.61 2.67 12.21
N ASN A 279 3.92 2.39 12.16
CA ASN A 279 4.49 1.41 11.24
C ASN A 279 3.97 -0.02 11.47
N SER A 280 3.76 -0.40 12.73
CA SER A 280 3.18 -1.70 13.06
C SER A 280 1.74 -1.80 12.59
N ALA A 281 0.93 -0.74 12.77
CA ALA A 281 -0.45 -0.67 12.30
C ALA A 281 -0.52 -0.74 10.76
N VAL A 282 0.35 -0.02 10.03
CA VAL A 282 0.46 -0.11 8.56
C VAL A 282 0.68 -1.54 8.09
N SER A 283 1.54 -2.29 8.75
CA SER A 283 1.81 -3.67 8.35
C SER A 283 0.71 -4.65 8.77
N LEU A 284 -0.09 -4.35 9.80
CA LEU A 284 -1.26 -5.15 10.17
C LEU A 284 -2.42 -4.91 9.20
N ILE A 285 -2.71 -3.65 8.86
CA ILE A 285 -3.82 -3.32 7.96
C ILE A 285 -3.60 -3.81 6.52
N ASN A 286 -2.33 -3.90 6.11
CA ASN A 286 -1.95 -4.47 4.82
C ASN A 286 -1.92 -6.00 4.80
N ALA A 287 -2.02 -6.68 5.94
CA ALA A 287 -1.86 -8.13 5.97
C ALA A 287 -3.04 -8.86 5.30
N PRO A 288 -4.31 -8.51 5.56
CA PRO A 288 -5.44 -9.26 4.99
C PRO A 288 -5.51 -9.25 3.46
N ARG A 289 -5.17 -8.14 2.79
CA ARG A 289 -5.07 -8.11 1.31
C ARG A 289 -3.99 -9.04 0.75
N ARG A 290 -3.03 -9.45 1.60
CA ARG A 290 -1.88 -10.27 1.23
C ARG A 290 -2.06 -11.74 1.54
N THR A 291 -3.04 -12.14 2.34
CA THR A 291 -3.32 -13.56 2.63
C THR A 291 -3.83 -14.27 1.37
N ALA A 292 -3.87 -15.60 1.41
CA ALA A 292 -4.50 -16.37 0.35
C ALA A 292 -6.01 -16.09 0.26
N ALA A 293 -6.67 -15.92 1.40
CA ALA A 293 -8.11 -15.64 1.52
C ALA A 293 -8.50 -14.24 1.06
N TYR A 294 -7.59 -13.26 1.14
CA TYR A 294 -7.82 -11.88 0.72
C TYR A 294 -8.97 -11.21 1.51
N ASP A 295 -8.78 -11.05 2.83
CA ASP A 295 -9.83 -10.54 3.73
C ASP A 295 -9.72 -9.02 3.97
N VAL A 296 -9.77 -8.24 2.90
CA VAL A 296 -9.78 -6.76 2.99
C VAL A 296 -10.96 -6.23 3.84
N PRO A 297 -12.18 -6.82 3.82
CA PRO A 297 -13.26 -6.40 4.70
C PRO A 297 -12.87 -6.36 6.18
N ALA A 298 -12.17 -7.38 6.69
CA ALA A 298 -11.69 -7.37 8.08
C ALA A 298 -10.73 -6.21 8.38
N ALA A 299 -9.88 -5.82 7.42
CA ALA A 299 -9.02 -4.64 7.56
C ALA A 299 -9.84 -3.35 7.64
N TRP A 300 -10.84 -3.19 6.77
CA TRP A 300 -11.70 -2.02 6.77
C TRP A 300 -12.50 -1.89 8.07
N GLU A 301 -13.14 -2.98 8.53
CA GLU A 301 -13.93 -2.96 9.78
C GLU A 301 -13.06 -2.58 10.99
N ALA A 302 -11.86 -3.16 11.10
CA ALA A 302 -10.91 -2.81 12.15
C ALA A 302 -10.51 -1.33 12.10
N LEU A 303 -10.30 -0.77 10.90
CA LEU A 303 -9.92 0.63 10.73
C LEU A 303 -11.08 1.60 10.99
N ALA A 304 -12.29 1.26 10.54
CA ALA A 304 -13.49 2.06 10.70
C ALA A 304 -13.90 2.18 12.18
N ALA A 305 -13.69 1.12 12.96
CA ALA A 305 -13.93 1.09 14.41
C ALA A 305 -12.81 1.74 15.23
N ALA A 306 -11.60 1.83 14.69
CA ALA A 306 -10.45 2.36 15.43
C ALA A 306 -10.55 3.87 15.72
N SER A 307 -10.20 4.21 16.96
CA SER A 307 -10.03 5.58 17.45
C SER A 307 -8.56 6.00 17.48
N ALA A 308 -7.66 5.01 17.62
CA ALA A 308 -6.22 5.21 17.71
C ALA A 308 -5.45 4.00 17.15
N PRO A 309 -4.13 4.12 16.88
CA PRO A 309 -3.33 3.01 16.38
C PRO A 309 -3.35 1.76 17.27
N ILE A 310 -3.53 1.93 18.59
CA ILE A 310 -3.54 0.80 19.54
C ILE A 310 -4.66 -0.20 19.25
N ASP A 311 -5.81 0.28 18.77
CA ASP A 311 -6.97 -0.56 18.43
C ASP A 311 -6.61 -1.51 17.27
N ILE A 312 -5.81 -1.04 16.32
CA ILE A 312 -5.27 -1.85 15.22
C ILE A 312 -4.23 -2.85 15.72
N LEU A 313 -3.36 -2.43 16.65
CA LEU A 313 -2.30 -3.29 17.19
C LEU A 313 -2.84 -4.45 18.04
N GLN A 314 -4.00 -4.27 18.66
CA GLN A 314 -4.65 -5.26 19.50
C GLN A 314 -5.63 -6.17 18.73
N ASN A 315 -5.94 -5.86 17.47
CA ASN A 315 -6.84 -6.67 16.66
C ASN A 315 -6.23 -8.04 16.33
N GLU A 316 -6.88 -9.11 16.78
CA GLU A 316 -6.41 -10.50 16.63
C GLU A 316 -6.42 -10.96 15.17
N THR A 317 -7.52 -10.72 14.44
CA THR A 317 -7.65 -11.07 13.02
C THR A 317 -6.52 -10.49 12.17
N LEU A 318 -6.15 -9.22 12.38
CA LEU A 318 -5.05 -8.61 11.65
C LEU A 318 -3.68 -9.22 11.99
N ARG A 319 -3.50 -9.67 13.23
CA ARG A 319 -2.25 -10.32 13.67
C ARG A 319 -2.11 -11.71 13.08
N GLU A 320 -3.20 -12.48 13.05
CA GLU A 320 -3.25 -13.80 12.41
C GLU A 320 -2.97 -13.69 10.91
N ALA A 321 -3.63 -12.77 10.21
CA ALA A 321 -3.36 -12.50 8.80
C ALA A 321 -1.89 -12.13 8.55
N ARG A 322 -1.28 -11.34 9.46
CA ARG A 322 0.13 -10.96 9.36
C ARG A 322 1.07 -12.14 9.58
N GLU A 323 0.72 -13.04 10.49
CA GLU A 323 1.50 -14.25 10.74
C GLU A 323 1.51 -15.18 9.52
N GLU A 324 0.33 -15.42 8.92
CA GLU A 324 0.20 -16.19 7.66
C GLU A 324 1.08 -15.60 6.55
N VAL A 325 0.98 -14.27 6.33
CA VAL A 325 1.76 -13.58 5.30
C VAL A 325 3.26 -13.70 5.57
N ASN A 326 3.69 -13.57 6.82
CA ASN A 326 5.10 -13.70 7.19
C ASN A 326 5.63 -15.12 6.94
N GLU A 327 4.84 -16.14 7.28
CA GLU A 327 5.19 -17.54 7.02
C GLU A 327 5.35 -17.80 5.53
N GLU A 328 4.38 -17.39 4.72
CA GLU A 328 4.42 -17.61 3.28
C GLU A 328 5.57 -16.84 2.61
N VAL A 329 5.88 -15.62 3.08
CA VAL A 329 7.09 -14.90 2.63
C VAL A 329 8.36 -15.67 2.98
N ARG A 330 8.51 -16.22 4.20
CA ARG A 330 9.68 -17.03 4.58
C ARG A 330 9.84 -18.25 3.68
N ASN A 331 8.73 -18.90 3.33
CA ASN A 331 8.71 -20.09 2.47
C ASN A 331 9.12 -19.78 1.02
N ARG A 332 8.77 -18.59 0.50
CA ARG A 332 8.97 -18.26 -0.93
C ARG A 332 10.15 -17.33 -1.21
N ALA A 333 10.71 -16.63 -0.22
CA ALA A 333 11.72 -15.60 -0.47
C ALA A 333 13.13 -16.13 -0.82
N ARG A 334 13.39 -17.43 -0.65
CA ARG A 334 14.70 -18.08 -0.88
C ARG A 334 14.96 -18.48 -2.34
N ILE A 335 14.08 -18.11 -3.27
CA ILE A 335 14.21 -18.49 -4.69
C ILE A 335 15.29 -17.62 -5.36
N PRO A 336 16.26 -18.22 -6.08
CA PRO A 336 17.31 -17.45 -6.75
C PRO A 336 16.74 -16.68 -7.97
N PRO A 337 17.26 -15.47 -8.27
CA PRO A 337 16.86 -14.74 -9.46
C PRO A 337 17.47 -15.34 -10.73
N LYS A 338 16.78 -15.12 -11.85
CA LYS A 338 17.37 -15.12 -13.19
C LYS A 338 17.54 -13.67 -13.66
N PHE A 339 18.46 -13.41 -14.56
CA PHE A 339 18.70 -12.05 -15.07
C PHE A 339 18.31 -11.95 -16.55
N SER A 340 17.87 -10.77 -16.99
CA SER A 340 17.84 -10.41 -18.41
C SER A 340 19.25 -10.54 -19.02
N SER A 341 19.34 -10.71 -20.35
CA SER A 341 20.64 -10.92 -21.02
C SER A 341 21.63 -9.77 -20.77
N ASP A 342 21.14 -8.53 -20.70
CA ASP A 342 21.93 -7.35 -20.37
C ASP A 342 22.23 -7.15 -18.87
N GLY A 343 21.64 -7.98 -17.99
CA GLY A 343 21.78 -7.91 -16.54
C GLY A 343 21.06 -6.76 -15.85
N ARG A 344 20.22 -5.98 -16.55
CA ARG A 344 19.48 -4.84 -15.98
C ARG A 344 18.26 -5.26 -15.15
N ILE A 345 17.66 -6.42 -15.43
CA ILE A 345 16.46 -6.89 -14.74
C ILE A 345 16.73 -8.22 -14.05
N ALA A 346 16.54 -8.28 -12.73
CA ALA A 346 16.53 -9.53 -11.97
C ALA A 346 15.10 -10.01 -11.78
N VAL A 347 14.80 -11.22 -12.27
CA VAL A 347 13.49 -11.84 -12.26
C VAL A 347 13.46 -13.00 -11.27
N PHE A 348 12.55 -12.90 -10.29
CA PHE A 348 12.21 -13.95 -9.35
C PHE A 348 10.84 -14.51 -9.73
N ARG A 349 10.70 -15.84 -9.66
CA ARG A 349 9.42 -16.52 -9.94
C ARG A 349 8.99 -17.28 -8.71
N ILE A 350 7.79 -16.99 -8.22
CA ILE A 350 7.20 -17.64 -7.05
C ILE A 350 5.85 -18.23 -7.43
N ASN A 351 5.38 -19.19 -6.62
CA ASN A 351 4.05 -19.76 -6.74
C ASN A 351 3.37 -19.72 -5.37
N SER A 352 2.40 -18.82 -5.21
CA SER A 352 1.68 -18.63 -3.95
C SER A 352 0.29 -18.05 -4.20
N GLN A 353 -0.72 -18.50 -3.46
CA GLN A 353 -2.05 -17.90 -3.49
C GLN A 353 -2.13 -16.55 -2.77
N ALA A 354 -1.09 -16.20 -2.01
CA ALA A 354 -0.95 -14.97 -1.25
C ALA A 354 -0.30 -13.84 -2.09
N GLN A 355 -0.61 -12.58 -1.80
CA GLN A 355 -0.05 -11.41 -2.51
C GLN A 355 1.32 -11.01 -1.96
N ILE A 356 2.25 -11.96 -1.89
CA ILE A 356 3.55 -11.77 -1.22
C ILE A 356 4.67 -11.27 -2.14
N HIS A 357 4.47 -11.30 -3.46
CA HIS A 357 5.48 -10.86 -4.44
C HIS A 357 5.94 -9.39 -4.26
N PRO A 358 5.10 -8.41 -3.87
CA PRO A 358 5.58 -7.04 -3.63
C PRO A 358 6.48 -6.94 -2.39
N VAL A 359 6.21 -7.74 -1.36
CA VAL A 359 7.03 -7.81 -0.14
C VAL A 359 8.39 -8.42 -0.46
N ILE A 360 8.42 -9.50 -1.24
CA ILE A 360 9.65 -10.14 -1.70
C ILE A 360 10.46 -9.19 -2.59
N ALA A 361 9.81 -8.48 -3.52
CA ALA A 361 10.47 -7.51 -4.39
C ALA A 361 11.15 -6.40 -3.58
N THR A 362 10.46 -5.90 -2.55
CA THR A 362 10.98 -4.84 -1.67
C THR A 362 12.19 -5.32 -0.85
N ARG A 363 12.16 -6.56 -0.32
CA ARG A 363 13.31 -7.16 0.38
C ARG A 363 14.52 -7.31 -0.55
N TRP A 364 14.31 -7.83 -1.76
CA TRP A 364 15.39 -8.00 -2.73
C TRP A 364 15.92 -6.67 -3.26
N ALA A 365 15.09 -5.65 -3.44
CA ALA A 365 15.53 -4.31 -3.81
C ALA A 365 16.45 -3.68 -2.76
N GLY A 366 16.27 -4.01 -1.48
CA GLY A 366 17.17 -3.58 -0.41
C GLY A 366 18.50 -4.35 -0.33
N HIS A 367 18.58 -5.54 -0.95
CA HIS A 367 19.69 -6.48 -0.74
C HIS A 367 20.52 -6.77 -2.01
N LEU A 368 19.86 -7.05 -3.14
CA LEU A 368 20.56 -7.40 -4.38
C LEU A 368 21.24 -6.17 -4.97
N THR A 369 22.53 -6.32 -5.28
CA THR A 369 23.34 -5.22 -5.82
C THR A 369 24.12 -5.70 -7.04
N SER A 370 24.13 -4.86 -8.08
CA SER A 370 24.95 -5.05 -9.28
C SER A 370 25.04 -3.70 -10.01
N PRO A 371 26.19 -3.36 -10.64
CA PRO A 371 26.35 -2.08 -11.35
C PRO A 371 25.34 -1.87 -12.48
N LYS A 372 24.88 -2.94 -13.13
CA LYS A 372 23.93 -2.87 -14.25
C LYS A 372 22.47 -2.89 -13.81
N LEU A 373 22.19 -3.42 -12.62
CA LEU A 373 20.83 -3.74 -12.19
C LEU A 373 19.97 -2.49 -12.02
N GLU A 374 18.80 -2.46 -12.64
CA GLU A 374 17.82 -1.36 -12.65
C GLU A 374 16.48 -1.79 -12.05
N VAL A 375 16.10 -3.05 -12.23
CA VAL A 375 14.77 -3.54 -11.85
C VAL A 375 14.88 -4.88 -11.13
N ILE A 376 14.28 -4.96 -9.94
CA ILE A 376 13.88 -6.23 -9.32
C ILE A 376 12.46 -6.52 -9.74
N LEU A 377 12.19 -7.64 -10.40
CA LEU A 377 10.87 -8.12 -10.78
C LEU A 377 10.58 -9.42 -10.05
N VAL A 378 9.46 -9.49 -9.33
CA VAL A 378 8.98 -10.73 -8.70
C VAL A 378 7.63 -11.09 -9.27
N ALA A 379 7.56 -12.22 -9.98
CA ALA A 379 6.36 -12.74 -10.61
C ALA A 379 5.76 -13.89 -9.78
N ASN A 380 4.49 -13.74 -9.39
CA ASN A 380 3.70 -14.76 -8.73
C ASN A 380 2.67 -15.37 -9.69
N GLN A 381 2.84 -16.66 -9.98
CA GLN A 381 1.94 -17.41 -10.86
C GLN A 381 0.79 -18.12 -10.14
N GLY A 382 0.77 -18.08 -8.80
CA GLY A 382 -0.23 -18.77 -7.99
C GLY A 382 -1.36 -17.90 -7.46
N TYR A 383 -1.27 -16.57 -7.64
CA TYR A 383 -2.18 -15.63 -6.98
C TYR A 383 -3.58 -15.62 -7.59
N LEU A 384 -3.65 -15.63 -8.93
CA LEU A 384 -4.88 -15.71 -9.71
C LEU A 384 -4.74 -16.80 -10.78
N PRO A 385 -5.78 -17.63 -11.02
CA PRO A 385 -5.73 -18.66 -12.05
C PRO A 385 -5.44 -18.07 -13.44
N GLY A 386 -4.52 -18.68 -14.18
CA GLY A 386 -4.19 -18.26 -15.57
C GLY A 386 -3.42 -16.95 -15.69
N MET A 387 -3.18 -16.23 -14.60
CA MET A 387 -2.55 -14.90 -14.61
C MET A 387 -1.22 -14.89 -13.87
N ILE A 388 -0.32 -14.01 -14.27
CA ILE A 388 0.89 -13.65 -13.54
C ILE A 388 0.66 -12.29 -12.86
N ASN A 389 0.80 -12.28 -11.54
CA ASN A 389 0.82 -11.05 -10.76
C ASN A 389 2.27 -10.73 -10.43
N PHE A 390 2.79 -9.61 -10.91
CA PHE A 390 4.17 -9.25 -10.68
C PHE A 390 4.33 -7.85 -10.10
N SER A 391 5.39 -7.67 -9.33
CA SER A 391 5.77 -6.39 -8.75
C SER A 391 7.23 -6.12 -9.05
N CYS A 392 7.50 -4.86 -9.39
CA CYS A 392 8.81 -4.34 -9.69
C CYS A 392 9.23 -3.28 -8.66
N ARG A 393 10.53 -3.21 -8.39
CA ARG A 393 11.15 -2.21 -7.51
C ARG A 393 12.50 -1.78 -8.07
N VAL A 394 12.80 -0.48 -7.98
CA VAL A 394 14.16 0.03 -8.20
C VAL A 394 15.04 -0.42 -7.02
N PRO A 395 16.13 -1.17 -7.27
CA PRO A 395 17.03 -1.62 -6.22
C PRO A 395 17.79 -0.44 -5.63
N LYS A 396 18.20 -0.56 -4.36
CA LYS A 396 18.94 0.48 -3.64
C LYS A 396 20.18 0.96 -4.40
N CYS A 397 20.88 0.06 -5.10
CA CYS A 397 22.07 0.38 -5.88
C CYS A 397 21.82 1.20 -7.17
N ALA A 398 20.56 1.32 -7.62
CA ALA A 398 20.18 2.10 -8.79
C ALA A 398 19.46 3.41 -8.43
N ARG A 399 19.22 3.66 -7.14
CA ARG A 399 18.67 4.94 -6.68
C ARG A 399 19.69 6.04 -6.94
N GLY A 400 19.24 7.13 -7.53
CA GLY A 400 20.09 8.28 -7.84
C GLY A 400 20.91 8.19 -9.12
N ARG A 401 20.59 7.24 -10.00
CA ARG A 401 21.06 7.32 -11.39
C ARG A 401 20.51 8.58 -12.05
N ASP A 402 21.28 9.08 -13.00
CA ASP A 402 20.90 10.17 -13.89
C ASP A 402 21.01 9.68 -15.35
N PRO A 403 19.91 9.60 -16.12
CA PRO A 403 18.52 9.89 -15.68
C PRO A 403 18.00 8.90 -14.63
N PRO A 404 17.02 9.30 -13.80
CA PRO A 404 16.38 8.40 -12.83
C PRO A 404 15.76 7.16 -13.50
N VAL A 405 15.85 6.01 -12.83
CA VAL A 405 15.25 4.77 -13.32
C VAL A 405 13.73 4.88 -13.34
N ASN A 406 13.12 4.67 -14.51
CA ASN A 406 11.68 4.61 -14.68
C ASN A 406 11.25 3.19 -15.10
N ILE A 407 10.69 2.42 -14.15
CA ILE A 407 10.26 1.04 -14.41
C ILE A 407 9.19 0.97 -15.50
N ILE A 408 8.26 1.93 -15.52
CA ILE A 408 7.15 1.93 -16.48
C ILE A 408 7.69 2.05 -17.91
N GLU A 409 8.58 3.02 -18.13
CA GLU A 409 9.23 3.22 -19.43
C GLU A 409 10.09 2.02 -19.83
N ILE A 410 10.87 1.47 -18.89
CA ILE A 410 11.69 0.27 -19.14
C ILE A 410 10.81 -0.88 -19.59
N LEU A 411 9.78 -1.26 -18.82
CA LEU A 411 8.92 -2.40 -19.15
C LEU A 411 8.16 -2.20 -20.47
N ARG A 412 7.65 -0.99 -20.73
CA ARG A 412 6.98 -0.66 -22.01
C ARG A 412 7.95 -0.75 -23.18
N LYS A 413 9.17 -0.22 -23.04
CA LYS A 413 10.22 -0.29 -24.05
C LYS A 413 10.63 -1.74 -24.32
N GLU A 414 10.82 -2.55 -23.29
CA GLU A 414 11.18 -3.96 -23.47
C GLU A 414 10.05 -4.74 -24.16
N ALA A 415 8.78 -4.54 -23.77
CA ALA A 415 7.65 -5.15 -24.46
C ALA A 415 7.54 -4.74 -25.95
N SER A 416 7.94 -3.52 -26.30
CA SER A 416 7.94 -3.02 -27.69
C SER A 416 8.97 -3.71 -28.61
N ARG A 417 9.93 -4.45 -28.04
CA ARG A 417 10.92 -5.24 -28.80
C ARG A 417 10.38 -6.61 -29.26
N ALA A 418 9.15 -6.97 -28.87
CA ALA A 418 8.56 -8.23 -29.24
C ALA A 418 8.44 -8.38 -30.76
N LYS A 419 8.58 -9.62 -31.26
CA LYS A 419 8.39 -9.93 -32.68
C LYS A 419 6.94 -9.69 -33.10
N ASP A 420 6.00 -10.03 -32.22
CA ASP A 420 4.59 -9.68 -32.37
C ASP A 420 4.36 -8.28 -31.78
N PRO A 421 4.07 -7.25 -32.60
CA PRO A 421 3.86 -5.89 -32.13
C PRO A 421 2.60 -5.76 -31.25
N THR A 422 1.72 -6.78 -31.23
CA THR A 422 0.51 -6.77 -30.42
C THR A 422 0.75 -7.14 -28.95
N LEU A 423 1.94 -7.63 -28.57
CA LEU A 423 2.22 -8.09 -27.20
C LEU A 423 1.86 -7.03 -26.15
N ARG A 424 2.23 -5.76 -26.38
CA ARG A 424 1.92 -4.67 -25.43
C ARG A 424 0.42 -4.53 -25.16
N LYS A 425 -0.40 -4.70 -26.19
CA LYS A 425 -1.87 -4.64 -26.08
C LYS A 425 -2.41 -5.89 -25.38
N ARG A 426 -1.90 -7.08 -25.71
CA ARG A 426 -2.31 -8.36 -25.10
C ARG A 426 -1.94 -8.48 -23.62
N LEU A 427 -0.81 -7.89 -23.21
CA LEU A 427 -0.44 -7.74 -21.79
C LEU A 427 -1.49 -6.95 -20.99
N GLY A 428 -2.34 -6.19 -21.67
CA GLY A 428 -3.50 -5.52 -21.07
C GLY A 428 -3.18 -4.22 -20.36
N GLU A 429 -4.25 -3.63 -19.83
CA GLU A 429 -4.24 -2.31 -19.19
C GLU A 429 -3.56 -2.30 -17.83
N SER A 430 -3.49 -3.46 -17.16
CA SER A 430 -2.82 -3.60 -15.86
C SER A 430 -1.29 -3.73 -15.96
N PHE A 431 -0.72 -3.78 -17.16
CA PHE A 431 0.73 -3.91 -17.36
C PHE A 431 1.47 -2.59 -17.16
N ALA A 432 2.48 -2.59 -16.28
CA ALA A 432 3.37 -1.47 -16.00
C ALA A 432 2.60 -0.21 -15.56
N ARG A 433 1.72 -0.37 -14.57
CA ARG A 433 1.03 0.72 -13.85
C ARG A 433 1.57 0.90 -12.42
N GLY A 434 1.33 2.06 -11.82
CA GLY A 434 1.85 2.45 -10.50
C GLY A 434 2.83 3.62 -10.58
N HIS A 435 3.89 3.59 -9.77
CA HIS A 435 4.92 4.64 -9.71
C HIS A 435 6.15 4.28 -10.54
N LYS A 436 6.97 5.29 -10.86
CA LYS A 436 8.22 5.12 -11.61
C LYS A 436 9.21 4.20 -10.88
N GLU A 437 9.22 4.23 -9.56
CA GLU A 437 10.12 3.49 -8.67
C GLU A 437 9.55 2.12 -8.23
N ALA A 438 8.23 1.96 -8.39
CA ALA A 438 7.44 0.86 -7.86
C ALA A 438 6.22 0.60 -8.77
N SER A 439 6.38 -0.27 -9.76
CA SER A 439 5.32 -0.64 -10.71
C SER A 439 5.06 -2.15 -10.69
N GLY A 440 4.17 -2.65 -11.52
CA GLY A 440 3.82 -4.07 -11.60
C GLY A 440 2.71 -4.32 -12.60
N GLY A 441 2.04 -5.46 -12.44
CA GLY A 441 0.83 -5.74 -13.21
C GLY A 441 0.25 -7.13 -12.98
N ILE A 442 -0.97 -7.30 -13.50
CA ILE A 442 -1.69 -8.57 -13.61
C ILE A 442 -1.86 -8.83 -15.09
N VAL A 443 -1.18 -9.85 -15.61
CA VAL A 443 -1.15 -10.13 -17.06
C VAL A 443 -1.39 -11.61 -17.32
N PRO A 444 -1.91 -12.00 -18.48
CA PRO A 444 -2.11 -13.41 -18.76
C PRO A 444 -0.76 -14.14 -18.89
N LYS A 445 -0.77 -15.42 -18.52
CA LYS A 445 0.47 -16.20 -18.38
C LYS A 445 1.25 -16.33 -19.68
N ALA A 446 0.58 -16.55 -20.81
CA ALA A 446 1.25 -16.73 -22.09
C ALA A 446 2.02 -15.46 -22.52
N GLU A 447 1.37 -14.30 -22.43
CA GLU A 447 1.94 -12.99 -22.71
C GLU A 447 3.12 -12.66 -21.79
N PHE A 448 3.03 -13.05 -20.51
CA PHE A 448 4.15 -12.90 -19.59
C PHE A 448 5.35 -13.73 -20.01
N GLU A 449 5.16 -14.99 -20.41
CA GLU A 449 6.27 -15.83 -20.89
C GLU A 449 6.89 -15.26 -22.16
N GLU A 450 6.09 -14.73 -23.08
CA GLU A 450 6.59 -14.03 -24.27
C GLU A 450 7.46 -12.82 -23.90
N LEU A 451 7.03 -11.99 -22.93
CA LEU A 451 7.87 -10.90 -22.41
C LEU A 451 9.19 -11.40 -21.81
N MET A 452 9.18 -12.54 -21.12
CA MET A 452 10.38 -13.14 -20.54
C MET A 452 11.35 -13.66 -21.61
N GLU A 453 10.83 -14.11 -22.75
CA GLU A 453 11.63 -14.45 -23.93
C GLU A 453 12.25 -13.22 -24.58
N VAL A 454 11.51 -12.12 -24.69
CA VAL A 454 12.01 -10.82 -25.20
C VAL A 454 13.14 -10.27 -24.33
N LEU A 455 13.00 -10.39 -23.01
CA LEU A 455 14.03 -10.04 -22.03
C LEU A 455 15.19 -11.05 -21.97
N GLU A 456 15.06 -12.19 -22.65
CA GLU A 456 16.04 -13.27 -22.69
C GLU A 456 16.43 -13.78 -21.29
N VAL A 457 15.46 -13.85 -20.38
CA VAL A 457 15.71 -14.12 -18.97
C VAL A 457 16.37 -15.49 -18.78
N GLY A 458 17.57 -15.50 -18.20
CA GLY A 458 18.35 -16.70 -17.93
C GLY A 458 19.15 -17.23 -19.12
N LYS A 459 19.12 -16.57 -20.28
CA LYS A 459 20.09 -16.82 -21.36
C LYS A 459 21.42 -16.19 -20.96
N LYS A 460 22.51 -16.96 -21.06
CA LYS A 460 23.87 -16.41 -20.89
C LYS A 460 24.23 -15.69 -22.19
N GLU A 461 24.84 -14.50 -22.11
CA GLU A 461 25.49 -13.92 -23.29
C GLU A 461 26.42 -14.97 -23.91
N PRO A 462 26.44 -15.10 -25.26
CA PRO A 462 27.48 -15.90 -25.90
C PRO A 462 28.82 -15.34 -25.45
N VAL A 463 29.59 -16.16 -24.74
CA VAL A 463 30.93 -15.80 -24.32
C VAL A 463 31.71 -15.52 -25.61
N SER A 464 31.99 -14.25 -25.89
CA SER A 464 32.98 -13.90 -26.92
C SER A 464 34.25 -14.71 -26.60
N PRO A 465 34.83 -15.45 -27.56
CA PRO A 465 35.97 -16.32 -27.29
C PRO A 465 37.08 -15.51 -26.63
N ARG A 466 37.26 -15.70 -25.32
CA ARG A 466 38.31 -15.04 -24.56
C ARG A 466 39.64 -15.56 -25.11
N GLN A 467 40.48 -14.63 -25.57
CA GLN A 467 41.90 -14.91 -25.78
C GLN A 467 42.50 -15.53 -24.51
N PRO A 468 43.44 -16.49 -24.62
CA PRO A 468 43.92 -17.23 -23.46
C PRO A 468 44.77 -16.31 -22.57
N GLN A 469 44.26 -15.92 -21.41
CA GLN A 469 45.09 -15.36 -20.34
C GLN A 469 45.74 -16.51 -19.56
N LYS A 470 47.07 -16.64 -19.73
CA LYS A 470 47.96 -17.43 -18.88
C LYS A 470 47.90 -16.93 -17.44
N GLY A 471 47.88 -17.86 -16.48
CA GLY A 471 48.39 -17.63 -15.13
C GLY A 471 47.39 -17.82 -13.99
N SER A 472 47.21 -19.07 -13.57
CA SER A 472 46.52 -19.44 -12.34
C SER A 472 47.24 -18.96 -11.07
N ARG A 473 46.51 -18.41 -10.10
CA ARG A 473 46.78 -18.63 -8.67
C ARG A 473 45.47 -18.85 -7.91
N LYS A 474 45.25 -20.10 -7.49
CA LYS A 474 44.22 -20.52 -6.54
C LYS A 474 44.33 -19.69 -5.26
N ARG A 475 43.29 -18.94 -4.91
CA ARG A 475 42.96 -18.58 -3.52
C ARG A 475 41.56 -19.07 -3.23
N SER A 476 41.47 -20.17 -2.50
CA SER A 476 40.24 -20.69 -1.92
C SER A 476 39.80 -19.78 -0.77
N ASN A 477 39.01 -18.76 -1.06
CA ASN A 477 38.14 -18.17 -0.05
C ASN A 477 36.75 -18.78 -0.25
N LYS A 478 36.37 -19.70 0.65
CA LYS A 478 34.98 -20.08 0.86
C LYS A 478 34.22 -18.80 1.24
N GLN A 479 33.59 -18.18 0.25
CA GLN A 479 32.64 -17.11 0.46
C GLN A 479 31.41 -17.75 1.09
N GLY A 480 31.28 -17.63 2.41
CA GLY A 480 30.08 -18.05 3.13
C GLY A 480 28.89 -17.32 2.51
N ASN A 481 27.91 -18.09 2.03
CA ASN A 481 26.74 -17.58 1.36
C ASN A 481 25.83 -16.88 2.38
N THR A 482 26.09 -15.59 2.65
CA THR A 482 25.34 -14.77 3.60
C THR A 482 23.90 -14.45 3.15
N LEU A 483 23.51 -14.86 1.94
CA LEU A 483 22.15 -14.76 1.42
C LEU A 483 21.12 -15.57 2.24
N LEU A 484 21.54 -16.66 2.91
CA LEU A 484 20.60 -17.60 3.54
C LEU A 484 20.23 -17.24 4.99
N ASN A 485 21.12 -16.60 5.75
CA ASN A 485 20.92 -16.30 7.18
C ASN A 485 19.97 -15.12 7.44
N TYR A 486 19.62 -14.34 6.41
CA TYR A 486 18.74 -13.19 6.56
C TYR A 486 17.26 -13.58 6.72
N PHE A 487 16.85 -14.74 6.22
CA PHE A 487 15.46 -15.19 6.26
C PHE A 487 15.01 -15.77 7.62
N GLU A 488 15.90 -15.77 8.63
CA GLU A 488 15.64 -16.30 9.98
C GLU A 488 15.17 -15.25 10.99
N ARG A 489 15.24 -13.94 10.67
CA ARG A 489 14.79 -12.86 11.55
C ARG A 489 13.81 -11.94 10.82
N GLY A 490 12.53 -12.29 10.85
CA GLY A 490 11.44 -11.51 10.25
C GLY A 490 10.08 -11.87 10.81
#